data_AF-A0A0N4YI28-F1
#
_entry.id   AF-A0A0N4YI28-F1
#
_cell.length_a   1.000
_cell.length_b   1.000
_cell.length_c   1.000
_cell.angle_alpha   90.00
_cell.angle_beta   90.00
_cell.angle_gamma   90.00
#
_symmetry.space_group_name_H-M   'P 1'
#
loop_
_entity.id
_entity.type
_entity.pdbx_description
1 polymer ?
#
loop_
_entity_poly.entity_id
_entity_poly.type
_entity_poly.pdbx_seq_one_letter_code
_entity_poly.pdbx_strand_id
1 'polypeptide(L)'
;MDLELTFTQAVGEWFRQLQEYGIDPCSSWTEDATVKDCANIMYESYTTVGCAVNRCASKGFTVVECQYGPKRLPYGSLIYEVGAPCSKCRASQKCVSGVLCQ
;
A
#
# COMPACT_ATOMS: atom_id res chain seq x y z
N MET A 1 17.55 -18.94 3.54
CA MET A 1 16.33 -18.10 3.63
C MET A 1 16.29 -17.28 2.38
N ASP A 2 15.21 -17.42 1.62
CA ASP A 2 15.02 -16.79 0.32
C ASP A 2 14.47 -15.37 0.52
N LEU A 3 15.19 -14.35 0.02
CA LEU A 3 14.83 -12.94 0.19
C LEU A 3 13.53 -12.59 -0.54
N GLU A 4 13.29 -13.19 -1.71
CA GLU A 4 12.08 -12.96 -2.50
C GLU A 4 10.86 -13.56 -1.80
N LEU A 5 11.01 -14.74 -1.19
CA LEU A 5 9.98 -15.36 -0.38
C LEU A 5 9.64 -14.50 0.84
N THR A 6 10.64 -14.00 1.56
CA THR A 6 10.42 -13.14 2.74
C THR A 6 9.75 -11.83 2.37
N PHE A 7 10.13 -11.22 1.24
CA PHE A 7 9.47 -10.02 0.73
C PHE A 7 7.99 -10.29 0.39
N THR A 8 7.72 -11.36 -0.36
CA THR A 8 6.36 -11.74 -0.75
C THR A 8 5.48 -12.03 0.46
N GLN A 9 6.03 -12.69 1.49
CA GLN A 9 5.33 -12.94 2.75
C GLN A 9 4.95 -11.65 3.46
N ALA A 10 5.88 -10.70 3.61
CA ALA A 10 5.63 -9.43 4.28
C ALA A 10 4.54 -8.62 3.56
N VAL A 11 4.64 -8.47 2.23
CA VAL A 11 3.63 -7.74 1.44
C VAL A 11 2.27 -8.42 1.53
N GLY A 12 2.24 -9.76 1.50
CA GLY A 12 1.02 -10.53 1.67
C GLY A 12 0.37 -10.30 3.04
N GLU A 13 1.16 -10.31 4.11
CA GLU A 13 0.69 -10.05 5.48
C GLU A 13 0.14 -8.63 5.66
N TRP A 14 0.83 -7.63 5.11
CA TRP A 14 0.36 -6.24 5.11
C TRP A 14 -0.99 -6.10 4.40
N PHE A 15 -1.12 -6.67 3.20
CA PHE A 15 -2.35 -6.57 2.44
C PHE A 15 -3.51 -7.37 3.07
N ARG A 16 -3.20 -8.45 3.79
CA ARG A 16 -4.18 -9.28 4.49
C ARG A 16 -4.97 -8.52 5.56
N GLN A 17 -4.46 -7.40 6.07
CA GLN A 17 -5.20 -6.51 6.98
C GLN A 17 -6.57 -6.10 6.42
N LEU A 18 -6.69 -5.91 5.10
CA LEU A 18 -7.97 -5.60 4.47
C LEU A 18 -9.00 -6.72 4.65
N GLN A 19 -8.57 -7.97 4.54
CA GLN A 19 -9.47 -9.11 4.70
C GLN A 19 -9.85 -9.33 6.17
N GLU A 20 -8.94 -9.06 7.09
CA GLU A 20 -9.15 -9.31 8.53
C GLU A 20 -9.96 -8.22 9.22
N TYR A 21 -9.73 -6.95 8.87
CA TYR A 21 -10.30 -5.81 9.60
C TYR A 21 -11.25 -4.96 8.74
N GLY A 22 -11.10 -5.02 7.41
CA GLY A 22 -11.84 -4.17 6.49
C GLY A 22 -11.38 -2.70 6.54
N ILE A 23 -11.67 -1.98 5.46
CA ILE A 23 -11.50 -0.53 5.35
C ILE A 23 -12.76 0.00 4.67
N ASP A 24 -13.41 1.00 5.25
CA ASP A 24 -14.45 1.75 4.56
C ASP A 24 -13.81 2.81 3.66
N PRO A 25 -13.89 2.70 2.32
CA PRO A 25 -13.23 3.63 1.42
C PRO A 25 -13.89 5.01 1.36
N CYS A 26 -15.10 5.16 1.92
CA CYS A 26 -15.79 6.43 2.03
C CYS A 26 -15.38 7.23 3.28
N SER A 27 -14.71 6.58 4.23
CA SER A 27 -14.30 7.21 5.48
C SER A 27 -12.93 7.88 5.36
N SER A 28 -12.78 9.02 6.03
CA SER A 28 -11.49 9.70 6.17
C SER A 28 -10.50 8.84 6.94
N TRP A 29 -9.24 8.86 6.50
CA TRP A 29 -8.13 8.20 7.15
C TRP A 29 -7.86 8.79 8.53
N THR A 30 -7.82 7.94 9.55
CA THR A 30 -7.63 8.32 10.97
C THR A 30 -6.30 7.87 11.57
N GLU A 31 -5.35 7.44 10.73
CA GLU A 31 -4.09 6.83 11.18
C GLU A 31 -4.27 5.53 11.98
N ASP A 32 -5.30 4.74 11.65
CA ASP A 32 -5.58 3.45 12.28
C ASP A 32 -4.41 2.46 12.08
N ALA A 33 -3.77 2.07 13.19
CA ALA A 33 -2.62 1.18 13.17
C ALA A 33 -2.95 -0.25 12.72
N THR A 34 -4.21 -0.70 12.82
CA THR A 34 -4.62 -2.07 12.48
C THR A 34 -4.61 -2.36 10.98
N VAL A 35 -4.81 -1.31 10.18
CA VAL A 35 -4.93 -1.39 8.72
C VAL A 35 -3.94 -0.49 7.98
N LYS A 36 -2.98 0.08 8.71
CA LYS A 36 -2.02 1.07 8.19
C LYS A 36 -1.18 0.55 7.04
N ASP A 37 -0.79 -0.71 7.05
CA ASP A 37 0.09 -1.24 6.00
C ASP A 37 -0.69 -1.42 4.70
N CYS A 38 -1.90 -1.98 4.78
CA CYS A 38 -2.79 -2.08 3.61
C CYS A 38 -3.23 -0.69 3.10
N ALA A 39 -3.55 0.25 3.99
CA ALA A 39 -3.89 1.62 3.61
C ALA A 39 -2.75 2.30 2.85
N ASN A 40 -1.49 2.07 3.24
CA ASN A 40 -0.35 2.58 2.49
C ASN A 40 -0.20 1.92 1.11
N ILE A 41 -0.46 0.62 0.99
CA ILE A 41 -0.43 -0.06 -0.33
C ILE A 41 -1.50 0.51 -1.27
N MET A 42 -2.67 0.87 -0.75
CA MET A 42 -3.83 1.28 -1.55
C MET A 42 -3.94 2.80 -1.77
N TYR A 43 -3.09 3.62 -1.15
CA TYR A 43 -3.23 5.08 -1.25
C TYR A 43 -2.97 5.58 -2.68
N GLU A 44 -4.00 6.18 -3.30
CA GLU A 44 -4.01 6.47 -4.75
C GLU A 44 -2.93 7.48 -5.19
N SER A 45 -2.50 8.35 -4.28
CA SER A 45 -1.50 9.37 -4.61
C SER A 45 -0.07 8.84 -4.57
N TYR A 46 0.15 7.62 -4.07
CA TYR A 46 1.47 7.01 -4.15
C TYR A 46 1.75 6.51 -5.56
N THR A 47 2.86 6.98 -6.14
CA THR A 47 3.30 6.62 -7.50
C THR A 47 4.68 5.99 -7.53
N THR A 48 5.37 5.98 -6.39
CA THR A 48 6.67 5.34 -6.22
C THR A 48 6.69 4.52 -4.94
N VAL A 49 7.38 3.39 -5.01
CA VAL A 49 7.64 2.51 -3.86
C VAL A 49 9.11 2.09 -3.90
N GLY A 50 9.75 2.08 -2.74
CA GLY A 50 11.10 1.56 -2.55
C GLY A 50 11.12 0.63 -1.34
N CYS A 51 11.64 -0.58 -1.52
CA CYS A 51 11.67 -1.59 -0.46
C CYS A 51 13.09 -2.07 -0.17
N ALA A 52 13.32 -2.49 1.07
CA ALA A 52 14.57 -3.09 1.51
C ALA A 52 14.29 -4.34 2.35
N VAL A 53 15.08 -5.39 2.11
CA VAL A 53 15.09 -6.61 2.92
C VAL A 53 16.46 -6.72 3.58
N ASN A 54 16.50 -6.72 4.91
CA ASN A 54 17.75 -6.82 5.66
C ASN A 54 17.70 -7.97 6.66
N ARG A 55 18.68 -8.87 6.57
CA ARG A 55 18.80 -10.01 7.48
C ARG A 55 19.67 -9.64 8.68
N CYS A 56 19.06 -9.57 9.86
CA CYS A 56 19.74 -9.32 11.13
C CYS A 56 20.19 -10.66 11.76
N ALA A 57 21.18 -11.32 11.14
CA ALA A 57 21.57 -12.70 11.51
C ALA A 57 21.91 -12.87 13.00
N SER A 58 22.64 -11.93 13.60
CA SER A 58 23.00 -11.96 15.02
C SER A 58 21.80 -11.81 15.98
N LYS A 59 20.67 -11.31 15.48
CA LYS A 59 19.44 -11.11 16.25
C LYS A 59 18.32 -12.11 15.90
N GLY A 60 18.54 -12.97 14.90
CA GLY A 60 17.60 -14.03 14.53
C GLY A 60 16.34 -13.58 13.78
N PHE A 61 16.29 -12.35 13.24
CA PHE A 61 15.14 -11.85 12.47
C PHE A 61 15.56 -11.22 11.13
N THR A 62 14.57 -11.04 10.26
CA THR A 62 14.70 -10.31 9.00
C THR A 62 13.73 -9.13 9.02
N VAL A 63 14.17 -7.97 8.53
CA VAL A 63 13.33 -6.78 8.38
C VAL A 63 12.98 -6.63 6.90
N VAL A 64 11.70 -6.41 6.63
CA VAL A 64 11.21 -5.95 5.33
C VAL A 64 10.56 -4.60 5.57
N GLU A 65 11.01 -3.59 4.83
CA GLU A 65 10.49 -2.22 4.93
C GLU A 65 10.21 -1.70 3.52
N CYS A 66 9.04 -1.10 3.32
CA CYS A 66 8.71 -0.38 2.09
C CYS A 66 8.30 1.05 2.42
N GLN A 67 8.85 1.99 1.65
CA GLN A 67 8.48 3.40 1.72
C GLN A 67 7.76 3.80 0.45
N TYR A 68 6.76 4.66 0.61
CA TYR A 68 5.86 5.10 -0.46
C TYR A 68 5.96 6.61 -0.66
N GLY A 69 5.97 7.04 -1.92
CA GLY A 69 6.14 8.44 -2.31
C GLY A 69 5.06 8.90 -3.29
N PRO A 70 4.87 10.22 -3.45
CA PRO A 70 5.80 11.28 -3.05
C PRO A 70 5.56 11.87 -1.66
N LYS A 71 4.36 11.72 -1.08
CA LYS A 71 4.00 12.27 0.23
C LYS A 71 3.17 11.27 1.00
N ARG A 72 3.44 11.14 2.30
CA ARG A 72 2.69 10.25 3.20
C ARG A 72 1.18 10.46 3.08
N LEU A 73 0.41 9.40 3.25
CA LEU A 73 -1.05 9.43 3.43
C LEU A 73 -1.41 10.38 4.58
N PRO A 74 -2.09 11.52 4.31
CA PRO A 74 -2.42 12.51 5.34
C PRO A 74 -3.60 12.07 6.22
N TYR A 75 -3.56 12.40 7.51
CA TYR A 75 -4.74 12.33 8.38
C TYR A 75 -5.90 13.15 7.79
N GLY A 76 -7.11 12.60 7.85
CA GLY A 76 -8.34 13.24 7.36
C GLY A 76 -8.59 13.09 5.85
N SER A 77 -7.62 12.59 5.08
CA SER A 77 -7.77 12.35 3.63
C SER A 77 -8.44 11.01 3.33
N LEU A 78 -8.99 10.83 2.12
CA LEU A 78 -9.39 9.50 1.65
C LEU A 78 -8.16 8.69 1.22
N ILE A 79 -8.23 7.36 1.35
CA ILE A 79 -7.18 6.46 0.85
C ILE A 79 -7.20 6.45 -0.69
N TYR A 80 -8.39 6.43 -1.28
CA TYR A 80 -8.55 6.61 -2.71
C TYR A 80 -9.93 7.20 -2.99
N GLU A 81 -10.08 7.85 -4.13
CA GLU A 81 -11.36 8.41 -4.52
C GLU A 81 -12.29 7.29 -5.04
N VAL A 82 -13.43 7.10 -4.37
CA VAL A 82 -14.42 6.10 -4.79
C VAL A 82 -15.06 6.51 -6.13
N GLY A 83 -15.19 5.55 -7.05
CA GLY A 83 -15.79 5.76 -8.36
C GLY A 83 -15.64 4.55 -9.28
N ALA A 84 -16.18 4.68 -10.51
CA ALA A 84 -15.98 3.66 -11.53
C ALA A 84 -14.48 3.59 -11.91
N PRO A 85 -13.93 2.39 -12.17
CA PRO A 85 -12.52 2.26 -12.53
C PRO A 85 -12.12 3.17 -13.67
N CYS A 86 -10.96 3.81 -13.53
CA CYS A 86 -10.39 4.76 -14.50
C CYS A 86 -11.22 6.01 -14.83
N SER A 87 -12.41 6.21 -14.23
CA SER A 87 -13.27 7.36 -14.52
C SER A 87 -12.66 8.71 -14.15
N LYS A 88 -11.64 8.70 -13.29
CA LYS A 88 -10.93 9.90 -12.79
C LYS A 88 -9.44 9.89 -13.12
N CYS A 89 -8.98 9.03 -14.05
CA CYS A 89 -7.61 9.13 -14.54
C CYS A 89 -7.37 10.50 -15.19
N ARG A 90 -6.17 11.06 -15.05
CA ARG A 90 -5.79 12.28 -15.76
C ARG A 90 -5.74 12.03 -17.25
N ALA A 91 -5.96 13.06 -18.06
CA ALA A 91 -5.92 12.95 -19.52
C ALA A 91 -4.59 12.41 -20.09
N SER A 92 -3.49 12.56 -19.35
CA SER A 92 -2.17 12.04 -19.72
C SER A 92 -1.94 10.57 -19.32
N GLN A 93 -2.82 9.98 -18.52
CA GLN A 93 -2.70 8.62 -18.00
C GLN A 93 -3.52 7.65 -18.87
N LYS A 94 -3.04 6.43 -18.97
CA LYS A 94 -3.74 5.31 -19.59
C LYS A 94 -4.43 4.49 -18.51
N CYS A 95 -5.61 3.98 -18.84
CA CYS A 95 -6.25 2.94 -18.04
C CYS A 95 -5.61 1.59 -18.37
N VAL A 96 -4.83 1.04 -17.45
CA VAL A 96 -4.18 -0.27 -17.57
C VAL A 96 -4.96 -1.32 -16.80
N SER A 97 -5.06 -2.51 -17.39
CA SER A 97 -5.85 -3.65 -16.87
C SER A 97 -7.33 -3.34 -16.60
N GLY A 98 -7.85 -2.23 -17.15
CA GLY A 98 -9.20 -1.74 -16.91
C GLY A 98 -9.44 -1.16 -15.50
N VAL A 99 -8.40 -1.07 -14.66
CA VAL A 99 -8.57 -0.76 -13.22
C VAL A 99 -7.55 0.20 -12.61
N LEU A 100 -6.44 0.51 -13.29
CA LEU A 100 -5.38 1.38 -12.76
C LEU A 100 -5.04 2.52 -13.74
N CYS A 101 -4.73 3.69 -13.21
CA CYS A 101 -4.23 4.83 -13.99
C CYS A 101 -2.70 4.81 -14.06
N GLN A 102 -2.10 4.80 -15.26
CA GLN A 102 -0.65 4.84 -15.47
C GLN A 102 -0.24 5.84 -16.55
#